data_AF-A0A399Q5N8-F1
#
_entry.id   AF-A0A399Q5N8-F1
#
_cell.length_a   1.000
_cell.length_b   1.000
_cell.length_c   1.000
_cell.angle_alpha   90.00
_cell.angle_beta   90.00
_cell.angle_gamma   90.00
#
_symmetry.space_group_name_H-M   'P 1'
#
loop_
_entity.id
_entity.type
_entity.pdbx_description
1 polymer ?
#
loop_
_entity_poly.entity_id
_entity_poly.type
_entity_poly.pdbx_seq_one_letter_code
_entity_poly.pdbx_strand_id
1 'polypeptide(L)'
;MSSLLSTALNAEREHAAQWWSVLNQLRISNELPEWVRAKGFGSDADYERALIARSIVNRTLYGVDEIQPSDDLDPCTYERQRLIDLMELERTCYLTWWTMLSEMRARRQLPEWVLINRIGNGPDHERWCDKEAQVNQMLFGQPSVRHLATQLRLPDRPRLDSRQRTASLTPLNC
;
A
#
# COMPACT_ATOMS: atom_id res chain seq x y z
N MET A 1 -14.36 -0.68 -18.61
CA MET A 1 -13.90 -1.20 -17.29
C MET A 1 -12.38 -1.15 -17.21
N SER A 2 -11.69 -1.49 -18.31
CA SER A 2 -10.23 -1.40 -18.46
C SER A 2 -9.65 -0.02 -18.12
N SER A 3 -10.15 1.06 -18.73
CA SER A 3 -9.73 2.44 -18.40
C SER A 3 -9.98 2.87 -16.95
N LEU A 4 -10.99 2.32 -16.26
CA LEU A 4 -11.27 2.66 -14.87
C LEU A 4 -10.21 2.09 -13.92
N LEU A 5 -9.66 0.91 -14.25
CA LEU A 5 -8.60 0.29 -13.47
C LEU A 5 -7.27 1.04 -13.62
N SER A 6 -6.91 1.44 -14.84
CA SER A 6 -5.69 2.25 -15.07
C SER A 6 -5.80 3.62 -14.41
N THR A 7 -6.99 4.26 -14.43
CA THR A 7 -7.26 5.47 -13.63
C THR A 7 -7.08 5.22 -12.13
N ALA A 8 -7.69 4.17 -11.58
CA ALA A 8 -7.65 3.88 -10.14
C ALA A 8 -6.23 3.55 -9.65
N LEU A 9 -5.47 2.75 -10.42
CA LEU A 9 -4.07 2.43 -10.14
C LEU A 9 -3.20 3.68 -10.12
N ASN A 10 -3.33 4.55 -11.12
CA ASN A 10 -2.57 5.79 -11.16
C ASN A 10 -2.96 6.73 -10.01
N ALA A 11 -4.24 6.82 -9.65
CA ALA A 11 -4.68 7.62 -8.51
C ALA A 11 -4.10 7.13 -7.17
N GLU A 12 -3.98 5.81 -6.96
CA GLU A 12 -3.31 5.22 -5.79
C GLU A 12 -1.82 5.59 -5.75
N ARG A 13 -1.14 5.42 -6.89
CA ARG A 13 0.31 5.68 -7.03
C ARG A 13 0.66 7.16 -6.92
N GLU A 14 -0.13 8.04 -7.52
CA GLU A 14 0.06 9.49 -7.45
C GLU A 14 -0.08 10.00 -6.02
N HIS A 15 -1.03 9.46 -5.25
CA HIS A 15 -1.17 9.80 -3.83
C HIS A 15 0.09 9.34 -3.07
N ALA A 16 0.48 8.08 -3.21
CA ALA A 16 1.70 7.57 -2.56
C ALA A 16 2.96 8.38 -2.93
N ALA A 17 3.09 8.81 -4.18
CA ALA A 17 4.22 9.60 -4.66
C ALA A 17 4.33 10.97 -3.97
N GLN A 18 3.23 11.50 -3.42
CA GLN A 18 3.28 12.74 -2.61
C GLN A 18 4.14 12.56 -1.36
N TRP A 19 4.15 11.36 -0.75
CA TRP A 19 4.99 11.09 0.41
C TRP A 19 6.48 11.14 0.05
N TRP A 20 6.86 10.54 -1.08
CA TRP A 20 8.23 10.64 -1.57
C TRP A 20 8.59 12.08 -1.94
N SER A 21 7.68 12.82 -2.61
CA SER A 21 7.92 14.22 -2.98
C SER A 21 8.23 15.09 -1.77
N VAL A 22 7.49 14.90 -0.66
CA VAL A 22 7.78 15.59 0.61
C VAL A 22 9.14 15.19 1.17
N LEU A 23 9.48 13.89 1.19
CA LEU A 23 10.79 13.42 1.67
C LEU A 23 11.95 13.96 0.81
N ASN A 24 11.78 14.00 -0.51
CA ASN A 24 12.75 14.55 -1.44
C ASN A 24 12.93 16.05 -1.24
N GLN A 25 11.83 16.80 -1.07
CA GLN A 25 11.92 18.22 -0.78
C GLN A 25 12.64 18.49 0.54
N LEU A 26 12.32 17.74 1.61
CA LEU A 26 13.04 17.82 2.88
C LEU A 26 14.53 17.51 2.71
N ARG A 27 14.87 16.54 1.86
CA ARG A 27 16.25 16.14 1.58
C ARG A 27 17.03 17.28 0.91
N ILE A 28 16.46 17.88 -0.14
CA ILE A 28 17.04 18.98 -0.92
C ILE A 28 17.15 20.25 -0.08
N SER A 29 16.15 20.54 0.76
CA SER A 29 16.16 21.68 1.69
C SER A 29 17.09 21.47 2.90
N ASN A 30 17.75 20.32 3.03
CA ASN A 30 18.55 19.93 4.19
C ASN A 30 17.78 19.91 5.53
N GLU A 31 16.46 19.71 5.48
CA GLU A 31 15.56 19.62 6.62
C GLU A 31 15.30 18.16 7.06
N LEU A 32 15.78 17.19 6.27
CA LEU A 32 15.65 15.77 6.57
C LEU A 32 16.59 15.35 7.72
N PRO A 33 16.07 14.75 8.81
CA PRO A 33 16.88 14.26 9.92
C PRO A 33 17.92 13.21 9.47
N GLU A 34 19.09 13.21 10.13
CA GLU A 34 20.20 12.33 9.75
C GLU A 34 19.84 10.85 9.76
N TRP A 35 19.04 10.40 10.74
CA TRP A 35 18.61 9.00 10.83
C TRP A 35 17.71 8.54 9.65
N VAL A 36 17.05 9.47 8.96
CA VAL A 36 16.27 9.22 7.75
C VAL A 36 17.18 9.32 6.53
N ARG A 37 18.03 10.36 6.49
CA ARG A 37 19.00 10.60 5.41
C ARG A 37 19.96 9.43 5.23
N ALA A 38 20.49 8.88 6.33
CA ALA A 38 21.41 7.76 6.35
C ALA A 38 20.80 6.46 5.78
N LYS A 39 19.48 6.32 5.82
CA LYS A 39 18.75 5.19 5.21
C LYS A 39 18.51 5.37 3.70
N GLY A 40 18.85 6.54 3.15
CA GLY A 40 18.69 6.83 1.72
C GLY A 40 17.29 7.29 1.30
N PHE A 41 16.36 7.50 2.24
CA PHE A 41 14.99 7.89 1.90
C PHE A 41 14.90 9.28 1.27
N GLY A 42 13.93 9.44 0.36
CA GLY A 42 13.73 10.67 -0.41
C GLY A 42 14.86 10.96 -1.41
N SER A 43 15.65 9.95 -1.78
CA SER A 43 16.64 10.05 -2.85
C SER A 43 16.08 9.53 -4.18
N ASP A 44 16.75 9.84 -5.28
CA ASP A 44 16.40 9.32 -6.60
C ASP A 44 16.47 7.79 -6.62
N ALA A 45 17.48 7.18 -6.00
CA ALA A 45 17.62 5.72 -5.91
C ALA A 45 16.47 5.05 -5.13
N ASP A 46 15.92 5.75 -4.12
CA ASP A 46 14.72 5.31 -3.39
C ASP A 46 13.47 5.36 -4.28
N TYR A 47 13.35 6.40 -5.10
CA TYR A 47 12.26 6.52 -6.08
C TYR A 47 12.36 5.48 -7.20
N GLU A 48 13.55 5.30 -7.76
CA GLU A 48 13.84 4.33 -8.82
C GLU A 48 13.45 2.90 -8.38
N ARG A 49 13.69 2.55 -7.11
CA ARG A 49 13.24 1.26 -6.56
C ARG A 49 11.72 1.09 -6.66
N ALA A 50 10.97 2.14 -6.35
CA ALA A 50 9.52 2.12 -6.46
C ALA A 50 9.06 2.07 -7.94
N LEU A 51 9.77 2.75 -8.85
CA LEU A 51 9.49 2.68 -10.29
C LEU A 51 9.76 1.29 -10.87
N ILE A 52 10.80 0.59 -10.41
CA ILE A 52 11.07 -0.80 -10.80
C ILE A 52 9.93 -1.71 -10.35
N ALA A 53 9.48 -1.59 -9.10
CA ALA A 53 8.34 -2.36 -8.61
C ALA A 53 7.06 -2.08 -9.43
N ARG A 54 6.80 -0.79 -9.73
CA ARG A 54 5.71 -0.34 -10.59
C ARG A 54 5.75 -0.97 -11.99
N SER A 55 6.93 -0.97 -12.63
CA SER A 55 7.13 -1.56 -13.96
C SER A 55 6.86 -3.07 -13.94
N ILE A 56 7.28 -3.79 -12.89
CA ILE A 56 7.01 -5.23 -12.77
C ILE A 56 5.50 -5.51 -12.67
N VAL A 57 4.77 -4.71 -11.89
CA VAL A 57 3.30 -4.79 -11.79
C VAL A 57 2.66 -4.48 -13.15
N ASN A 58 3.05 -3.38 -13.80
CA ASN A 58 2.50 -3.00 -15.11
C ASN A 58 2.74 -4.07 -16.16
N ARG A 59 3.94 -4.67 -16.19
CA ARG A 59 4.28 -5.71 -17.15
C ARG A 59 3.49 -6.98 -16.89
N THR A 60 3.24 -7.30 -15.63
CA THR A 60 2.42 -8.46 -15.25
C THR A 60 0.95 -8.25 -15.59
N LEU A 61 0.44 -7.04 -15.37
CA LEU A 61 -0.98 -6.72 -15.51
C LEU A 61 -1.37 -6.37 -16.95
N TYR A 62 -0.53 -5.65 -17.68
CA TYR A 62 -0.84 -5.09 -19.01
C TYR A 62 0.21 -5.44 -20.08
N GLY A 63 1.32 -6.08 -19.73
CA GLY A 63 2.39 -6.39 -20.68
C GLY A 63 3.29 -5.21 -21.06
N VAL A 64 3.09 -4.04 -20.44
CA VAL A 64 3.83 -2.79 -20.71
C VAL A 64 4.52 -2.27 -19.46
N ASP A 65 5.56 -1.46 -19.61
CA ASP A 65 6.31 -0.91 -18.47
C ASP A 65 5.61 0.30 -17.83
N GLU A 66 4.83 1.05 -18.62
CA GLU A 66 4.15 2.28 -18.20
C GLU A 66 2.69 2.27 -18.64
N ILE A 67 1.84 2.87 -17.81
CA ILE A 67 0.41 3.05 -18.08
C ILE A 67 0.02 4.48 -17.74
N GLN A 68 -0.86 5.07 -18.54
CA GLN A 68 -1.45 6.37 -18.32
C GLN A 68 -2.86 6.25 -17.70
N PRO A 69 -3.37 7.27 -17.00
CA PRO A 69 -4.68 7.22 -16.35
C PRO A 69 -5.87 6.97 -17.29
N SER A 70 -5.71 7.21 -18.59
CA SER A 70 -6.75 7.03 -19.61
C SER A 70 -6.49 5.85 -20.57
N ASP A 71 -5.46 5.05 -20.29
CA ASP A 71 -5.14 3.91 -21.13
C ASP A 71 -6.24 2.86 -21.05
N ASP A 72 -6.81 2.50 -22.21
CA ASP A 72 -7.79 1.43 -22.36
C ASP A 72 -7.08 0.11 -22.67
N LEU A 73 -6.19 -0.30 -21.75
CA LEU A 73 -5.40 -1.51 -21.86
C LEU A 73 -6.06 -2.65 -21.11
N ASP A 74 -6.53 -3.67 -21.81
CA ASP A 74 -7.13 -4.81 -21.14
C ASP A 74 -6.10 -5.58 -20.29
N PRO A 75 -6.45 -5.96 -19.05
CA PRO A 75 -5.59 -6.79 -18.23
C PRO A 75 -5.25 -8.12 -18.92
N CYS A 76 -3.96 -8.45 -18.96
CA CYS A 76 -3.46 -9.74 -19.39
C CYS A 76 -3.95 -10.86 -18.46
N THR A 77 -3.84 -12.11 -18.90
CA THR A 77 -4.01 -13.25 -17.99
C THR A 77 -2.84 -13.29 -17.00
N TYR A 78 -3.14 -13.17 -15.71
CA TYR A 78 -2.14 -13.22 -14.64
C TYR A 78 -2.49 -14.28 -13.60
N GLU A 79 -1.45 -14.78 -12.92
CA GLU A 79 -1.63 -15.59 -11.73
C GLU A 79 -2.03 -14.67 -10.56
N ARG A 80 -3.24 -14.88 -10.01
CA ARG A 80 -3.83 -14.01 -8.98
C ARG A 80 -2.90 -13.78 -7.79
N GLN A 81 -2.31 -14.85 -7.25
CA GLN A 81 -1.47 -14.76 -6.05
C GLN A 81 -0.16 -14.00 -6.32
N ARG A 82 0.46 -14.26 -7.49
CA ARG A 82 1.64 -13.53 -7.93
C ARG A 82 1.38 -12.04 -8.08
N LEU A 83 0.25 -11.65 -8.66
CA LEU A 83 -0.10 -10.23 -8.79
C LEU A 83 -0.30 -9.57 -7.41
N ILE A 84 -0.93 -10.26 -6.46
CA ILE A 84 -1.08 -9.75 -5.08
C ILE A 84 0.30 -9.49 -4.45
N ASP A 85 1.24 -10.43 -4.58
CA ASP A 85 2.57 -10.28 -3.97
C ASP A 85 3.37 -9.14 -4.63
N LEU A 86 3.23 -8.93 -5.94
CA LEU A 86 3.86 -7.82 -6.65
C LEU A 86 3.27 -6.46 -6.26
N MET A 87 1.94 -6.37 -6.14
CA MET A 87 1.26 -5.18 -5.64
C MET A 87 1.71 -4.84 -4.22
N GLU A 88 1.84 -5.84 -3.35
CA GLU A 88 2.32 -5.64 -1.97
C GLU A 88 3.77 -5.12 -1.95
N LEU A 89 4.64 -5.63 -2.82
CA LEU A 89 6.02 -5.18 -2.94
C LEU A 89 6.08 -3.70 -3.37
N GLU A 90 5.27 -3.32 -4.36
CA GLU A 90 5.12 -1.93 -4.79
C GLU A 90 4.64 -1.03 -3.64
N ARG A 91 3.54 -1.42 -2.99
CA ARG A 91 2.92 -0.68 -1.88
C ARG A 91 3.83 -0.59 -0.66
N THR A 92 4.68 -1.58 -0.41
CA THR A 92 5.68 -1.54 0.67
C THR A 92 6.65 -0.38 0.49
N CYS A 93 7.04 -0.04 -0.75
CA CYS A 93 7.89 1.12 -1.02
C CYS A 93 7.17 2.41 -0.58
N TYR A 94 5.88 2.53 -0.93
CA TYR A 94 5.06 3.68 -0.60
C TYR A 94 4.82 3.83 0.90
N LEU A 95 4.42 2.74 1.55
CA LEU A 95 4.20 2.70 2.99
C LEU A 95 5.47 3.00 3.77
N THR A 96 6.64 2.66 3.24
CA THR A 96 7.91 3.05 3.86
C THR A 96 8.07 4.57 3.91
N TRP A 97 7.73 5.29 2.83
CA TRP A 97 7.76 6.75 2.81
C TRP A 97 6.78 7.37 3.81
N TRP A 98 5.54 6.88 3.82
CA TRP A 98 4.55 7.31 4.81
C TRP A 98 5.02 7.06 6.24
N THR A 99 5.60 5.87 6.50
CA THR A 99 6.10 5.48 7.83
C THR A 99 7.18 6.45 8.30
N MET A 100 8.11 6.83 7.42
CA MET A 100 9.15 7.80 7.77
C MET A 100 8.57 9.17 8.11
N LEU A 101 7.61 9.67 7.32
CA LEU A 101 6.93 10.93 7.61
C LEU A 101 6.16 10.86 8.94
N SER A 102 5.48 9.75 9.20
CA SER A 102 4.72 9.53 10.43
C SER A 102 5.64 9.46 11.66
N GLU A 103 6.77 8.75 11.56
CA GLU A 103 7.79 8.71 12.62
C GLU A 103 8.40 10.09 12.89
N MET A 104 8.75 10.84 11.84
CA MET A 104 9.25 12.22 11.97
C MET A 104 8.20 13.13 12.63
N ARG A 105 6.92 12.95 12.29
CA ARG A 105 5.80 13.68 12.89
C ARG A 105 5.67 13.38 14.39
N ALA A 106 5.71 12.10 14.77
CA ALA A 106 5.64 11.66 16.16
C ALA A 106 6.81 12.23 16.99
N ARG A 107 7.99 12.35 16.38
CA ARG A 107 9.20 12.93 16.99
C ARG A 107 9.23 14.46 16.96
N ARG A 108 8.22 15.12 16.38
CA ARG A 108 8.18 16.59 16.18
C ARG A 108 9.38 17.13 15.39
N GLN A 109 9.83 16.36 14.40
CA GLN A 109 10.97 16.68 13.53
C GLN A 109 10.55 17.18 12.13
N LEU A 110 9.24 17.33 11.90
CA LEU A 110 8.72 17.87 10.64
C LEU A 110 8.67 19.41 10.68
N PRO A 111 9.16 20.09 9.63
CA PRO A 111 8.96 21.53 9.44
C PRO A 111 7.48 21.92 9.34
N GLU A 112 7.17 23.18 9.63
CA GLU A 112 5.80 23.72 9.64
C GLU A 112 5.08 23.55 8.30
N TRP A 113 5.78 23.74 7.17
CA TRP A 113 5.19 23.59 5.84
C TRP A 113 4.64 22.17 5.59
N VAL A 114 5.29 21.13 6.13
CA VAL A 114 4.81 19.73 6.04
C VAL A 114 3.58 19.53 6.92
N LEU A 115 3.54 20.19 8.08
CA LEU A 115 2.40 20.12 8.99
C LEU A 115 1.16 20.76 8.34
N ILE A 116 1.33 21.91 7.68
CA ILE A 116 0.26 22.64 6.97
C ILE A 116 -0.29 21.81 5.81
N ASN A 117 0.58 21.16 5.03
CA ASN A 117 0.16 20.36 3.88
C ASN A 117 -0.62 19.09 4.26
N ARG A 118 -0.64 18.69 5.55
CA ARG A 118 -1.35 17.50 6.06
C ARG A 118 -1.01 16.19 5.31
N ILE A 119 0.15 16.13 4.66
CA ILE A 119 0.69 14.93 4.00
C ILE A 119 1.38 14.05 5.06
N GLY A 120 1.28 12.73 4.90
CA GLY A 120 1.97 11.77 5.77
C GLY A 120 1.42 11.76 7.21
N ASN A 121 0.10 11.98 7.37
CA ASN A 121 -0.61 11.82 8.64
C ASN A 121 -1.61 10.65 8.56
N GLY A 122 -2.30 10.36 9.67
CA GLY A 122 -3.30 9.28 9.74
C GLY A 122 -4.43 9.43 8.72
N PRO A 123 -5.14 10.57 8.67
CA PRO A 123 -6.19 10.78 7.67
C PRO A 123 -5.71 10.72 6.22
N ASP A 124 -4.45 11.06 5.96
CA ASP A 124 -3.84 10.94 4.63
C ASP A 124 -3.59 9.48 4.25
N HIS A 125 -3.14 8.68 5.20
CA HIS A 125 -3.03 7.23 5.05
C HIS A 125 -4.39 6.59 4.79
N GLU A 126 -5.42 6.96 5.54
CA GLU A 126 -6.79 6.44 5.37
C GLU A 126 -7.31 6.71 3.96
N ARG A 127 -7.12 7.93 3.45
CA ARG A 127 -7.48 8.27 2.06
C ARG A 127 -6.72 7.45 1.03
N TRP A 128 -5.47 7.08 1.31
CA TRP A 128 -4.70 6.20 0.45
C TRP A 128 -5.22 4.75 0.52
N CYS A 129 -5.55 4.25 1.72
CA CYS A 129 -6.18 2.94 1.91
C CYS A 129 -7.53 2.82 1.17
N ASP A 130 -8.32 3.89 1.08
CA ASP A 130 -9.55 3.88 0.29
C ASP A 130 -9.29 3.65 -1.21
N LYS A 131 -8.21 4.25 -1.75
CA LYS A 131 -7.78 4.04 -3.14
C LYS A 131 -7.24 2.62 -3.34
N GLU A 132 -6.43 2.14 -2.39
CA GLU A 132 -5.92 0.77 -2.36
C GLU A 132 -7.08 -0.25 -2.39
N ALA A 133 -8.10 -0.03 -1.55
CA ALA A 133 -9.29 -0.88 -1.49
C ALA A 133 -10.08 -0.85 -2.80
N GLN A 134 -10.17 0.31 -3.47
CA GLN A 134 -10.81 0.44 -4.78
C GLN A 134 -10.05 -0.38 -5.84
N VAL A 135 -8.72 -0.27 -5.90
CA VAL A 135 -7.88 -1.05 -6.82
C VAL A 135 -8.02 -2.55 -6.53
N ASN A 136 -7.96 -2.95 -5.27
CA ASN A 136 -8.13 -4.34 -4.87
C ASN A 136 -9.52 -4.89 -5.28
N GLN A 137 -10.57 -4.08 -5.11
CA GLN A 137 -11.93 -4.44 -5.51
C GLN A 137 -12.01 -4.69 -7.02
N MET A 138 -11.35 -3.86 -7.84
CA MET A 138 -11.32 -4.00 -9.30
C MET A 138 -10.49 -5.21 -9.76
N LEU A 139 -9.31 -5.44 -9.17
CA LEU A 139 -8.40 -6.52 -9.56
C LEU A 139 -8.81 -7.89 -9.04
N PHE A 140 -9.32 -7.94 -7.80
CA PHE A 140 -9.45 -9.19 -7.05
C PHE A 140 -10.87 -9.48 -6.56
N GLY A 141 -11.81 -8.56 -6.82
CA GLY A 141 -13.20 -8.64 -6.39
C GLY A 141 -13.41 -8.41 -4.89
N GLN A 142 -12.37 -8.01 -4.15
CA GLN A 142 -12.39 -7.82 -2.70
C GLN A 142 -11.57 -6.58 -2.32
N PRO A 143 -11.99 -5.79 -1.32
CA PRO A 143 -11.28 -4.57 -0.94
C PRO A 143 -9.95 -4.85 -0.20
N SER A 144 -9.80 -6.05 0.36
CA SER A 144 -8.59 -6.48 1.06
C SER A 144 -8.18 -7.86 0.57
N VAL A 145 -6.90 -7.99 0.24
CA VAL A 145 -6.26 -9.24 -0.19
C VAL A 145 -5.06 -9.53 0.70
N ARG A 146 -4.80 -10.81 0.97
CA ARG A 146 -3.64 -11.24 1.77
C ARG A 146 -2.56 -11.76 0.85
N HIS A 147 -1.36 -11.18 0.92
CA HIS A 147 -0.18 -11.68 0.24
C HIS A 147 0.35 -12.98 0.90
N LEU A 148 1.07 -13.80 0.13
CA LEU A 148 1.52 -15.15 0.53
C LEU A 148 2.33 -15.12 1.84
N ALA A 149 3.20 -14.13 2.00
CA ALA A 149 4.03 -13.98 3.21
C ALA A 149 3.21 -13.77 4.49
N THR A 150 2.00 -13.21 4.41
CA THR A 150 1.06 -13.09 5.55
C THR A 150 0.20 -14.34 5.72
N GLN A 151 -0.12 -15.05 4.64
CA GLN A 151 -0.83 -16.34 4.71
C GLN A 151 0.03 -17.41 5.40
N LEU A 152 1.33 -17.48 5.09
CA LEU A 152 2.28 -18.44 5.68
C LEU A 152 2.63 -18.16 7.15
N ARG A 153 2.35 -16.95 7.66
CA ARG A 153 2.60 -16.56 9.06
C ARG A 153 1.46 -16.92 10.01
N LEU A 154 0.32 -17.37 9.50
CA LEU A 154 -0.76 -17.90 10.32
C LEU A 154 -0.60 -19.44 10.37
N PRO A 155 -0.51 -20.07 11.56
CA PRO A 155 -0.77 -21.49 11.63
C PRO A 155 -2.20 -21.71 11.14
N ASP A 156 -2.44 -22.78 10.37
CA ASP A 156 -3.76 -23.27 10.01
C ASP A 156 -4.59 -23.47 11.29
N ARG A 157 -5.29 -22.41 11.71
CA ARG A 157 -6.33 -22.52 12.72
C ARG A 157 -7.61 -22.73 11.92
N PRO A 158 -8.21 -23.92 11.93
CA PRO A 158 -9.55 -24.06 11.40
C PRO A 158 -10.43 -23.03 12.09
N ARG A 159 -11.17 -22.26 11.29
CA ARG A 159 -12.20 -21.35 11.80
C ARG A 159 -13.14 -22.21 12.66
N LEU A 160 -13.05 -22.06 13.97
CA LEU A 160 -14.05 -22.61 14.88
C LEU A 160 -15.35 -21.89 14.55
N ASP A 161 -16.25 -22.60 13.87
CA ASP A 161 -17.61 -22.15 13.63
C ASP A 161 -18.26 -21.76 14.96
N SER A 162 -18.59 -20.47 15.10
CA SER A 162 -19.24 -19.89 16.27
C SER A 162 -20.69 -20.37 16.48
N ARG A 163 -21.07 -21.53 15.94
CA ARG A 163 -22.45 -22.08 15.96
C ARG A 163 -22.65 -23.29 16.87
N GLN A 164 -21.69 -23.67 17.71
CA GLN A 164 -21.87 -24.77 18.69
C GLN A 164 -21.65 -24.34 20.15
N ARG A 165 -22.07 -23.12 20.51
CA ARG A 165 -22.29 -22.74 21.93
C ARG A 165 -23.77 -22.57 22.24
N THR A 166 -24.54 -23.63 22.10
CA THR A 166 -25.76 -23.81 22.88
C THR A 166 -26.12 -25.29 22.90
N ALA A 167 -26.56 -25.76 24.05
CA ALA A 167 -27.05 -27.12 24.35
C ALA A 167 -25.99 -28.17 24.74
N SER A 168 -25.52 -28.07 25.98
CA SER A 168 -25.38 -29.23 26.88
C SER A 168 -25.40 -28.71 28.33
N LEU A 169 -26.58 -28.28 28.79
CA LEU A 169 -26.90 -28.22 30.22
C LEU A 169 -27.60 -29.53 30.55
N THR A 170 -26.86 -30.45 31.14
CA THR A 170 -27.39 -31.67 31.75
C THR A 170 -28.14 -31.29 33.04
N PRO A 171 -29.32 -31.87 33.34
CA PRO A 171 -30.05 -31.55 34.56
C PRO A 171 -29.38 -32.21 35.77
N LEU A 172 -29.15 -31.44 36.84
CA LEU A 172 -28.85 -31.96 38.17
C LEU A 172 -30.16 -32.12 38.93
N ASN A 173 -30.47 -33.37 39.27
CA ASN A 173 -31.54 -33.77 40.19
C ASN A 173 -31.25 -33.20 41.59
N CYS A 174 -32.28 -32.58 42.19
CA CYS A 174 -32.56 -32.57 43.62
C CYS A 174 -34.08 -32.67 43.78
#